data_AF-A0A7L4YRG7-F1
#
_entry.id   AF-A0A7L4YRG7-F1
#
_cell.length_a   1.000
_cell.length_b   1.000
_cell.length_c   1.000
_cell.angle_alpha   90.00
_cell.angle_beta   90.00
_cell.angle_gamma   90.00
#
_symmetry.space_group_name_H-M   'P 1'
#
loop_
_entity.id
_entity.type
_entity.pdbx_description
1 polymer ?
#
loop_
_entity_poly.entity_id
_entity_poly.type
_entity_poly.pdbx_seq_one_letter_code
_entity_poly.pdbx_strand_id
1 'polypeptide(L)'
;MSEIEDFNVCPCGGKHELACGEFLLGTYWLAQDTCDSVHRRALEFHMGECGPCRGEYSLERNIKALIGGRCGETAPDTLRESVQQRIRQMVTVEHTETVVSDGTAYFRSSSTTMRVQQRPEPPA
;
A
#
# COMPACT_ATOMS: atom_id res chain seq x y z
N MET A 1 -8.25 -7.92 28.04
CA MET A 1 -7.46 -6.97 27.21
C MET A 1 -6.02 -6.86 27.70
N SER A 2 -5.46 -7.92 28.31
CA SER A 2 -4.12 -7.95 28.91
C SER A 2 -3.29 -9.15 28.42
N GLU A 3 -3.72 -9.83 27.35
CA GLU A 3 -3.09 -11.07 26.86
C GLU A 3 -2.38 -10.88 25.50
N ILE A 4 -2.28 -9.63 25.00
CA ILE A 4 -1.63 -9.34 23.71
C ILE A 4 -0.18 -8.79 23.92
N GLU A 5 0.31 -8.74 25.16
CA GLU A 5 1.68 -8.30 25.43
C GLU A 5 2.74 -9.39 25.16
N ASP A 6 2.34 -10.67 25.07
CA ASP A 6 3.24 -11.79 24.78
C ASP A 6 3.60 -11.94 23.28
N PHE A 7 2.87 -11.28 22.37
CA PHE A 7 3.18 -11.33 20.94
C PHE A 7 4.32 -10.39 20.53
N ASN A 8 4.87 -9.60 21.46
CA ASN A 8 5.89 -8.59 21.19
C ASN A 8 7.33 -9.06 21.49
N VAL A 9 7.55 -10.37 21.55
CA VAL A 9 8.87 -10.95 21.82
C VAL A 9 9.45 -11.50 20.52
N CYS A 10 10.15 -10.68 19.74
CA CYS A 10 11.03 -11.27 18.71
C CYS A 10 12.18 -11.99 19.41
N PRO A 11 12.55 -13.19 18.95
CA PRO A 11 13.59 -14.02 19.57
C PRO A 11 15.01 -13.44 19.45
N CYS A 12 15.16 -12.26 18.85
CA CYS A 12 16.44 -11.57 18.61
C CYS A 12 17.20 -11.25 19.92
N GLY A 13 16.48 -10.96 21.02
CA GLY A 13 17.07 -10.57 22.32
C GLY A 13 17.92 -9.28 22.30
N GLY A 14 18.05 -8.64 21.13
CA GLY A 14 18.90 -7.48 20.88
C GLY A 14 18.15 -6.16 20.93
N LYS A 15 18.89 -5.08 21.15
CA LYS A 15 18.40 -3.70 21.00
C LYS A 15 18.68 -3.24 19.58
N HIS A 16 17.63 -2.88 18.86
CA HIS A 16 17.68 -2.35 17.51
C HIS A 16 17.07 -0.94 17.51
N GLU A 17 17.46 -0.09 16.56
CA GLU A 17 16.90 1.25 16.40
C GLU A 17 15.37 1.19 16.18
N LEU A 18 14.93 0.29 15.29
CA LEU A 18 13.54 -0.13 15.18
C LEU A 18 13.33 -1.38 16.04
N ALA A 19 12.42 -1.32 17.02
CA ALA A 19 12.16 -2.44 17.90
C ALA A 19 11.69 -3.67 17.10
N CYS A 20 12.17 -4.87 17.46
CA CYS A 20 11.84 -6.09 16.73
C CYS A 20 10.31 -6.33 16.62
N GLY A 21 9.55 -5.98 17.65
CA GLY A 21 8.08 -6.04 17.62
C GLY A 21 7.43 -5.04 16.65
N GLU A 22 7.97 -3.82 16.60
CA GLU A 22 7.52 -2.78 15.67
C GLU A 22 7.84 -3.17 14.22
N PHE A 23 8.99 -3.80 13.98
CA PHE A 23 9.32 -4.39 12.68
C PHE A 23 8.25 -5.41 12.26
N LEU A 24 7.91 -6.38 13.12
CA LEU A 24 6.94 -7.43 12.81
C LEU A 24 5.53 -6.89 12.56
N LEU A 25 5.13 -5.79 13.21
CA LEU A 25 3.87 -5.11 12.90
C LEU A 25 3.95 -4.35 11.57
N GLY A 26 5.11 -3.76 11.25
CA GLY A 26 5.34 -2.98 10.04
C GLY A 26 5.52 -3.81 8.76
N THR A 27 5.77 -5.12 8.86
CA THR A 27 5.91 -6.02 7.70
C THR A 27 4.66 -6.03 6.83
N TYR A 28 3.48 -5.75 7.40
CA TYR A 28 2.22 -5.64 6.65
C TYR A 28 2.30 -4.56 5.56
N TRP A 29 2.79 -3.36 5.91
CA TRP A 29 2.93 -2.26 4.94
C TRP A 29 4.01 -2.54 3.89
N LEU A 30 5.11 -3.19 4.31
CA LEU A 30 6.17 -3.61 3.39
C LEU A 30 5.65 -4.65 2.38
N ALA A 31 4.83 -5.60 2.82
CA ALA A 31 4.26 -6.63 1.95
C ALA A 31 3.25 -6.08 0.93
N GLN A 32 2.57 -4.98 1.25
CA GLN A 32 1.56 -4.34 0.39
C GLN A 32 2.13 -3.19 -0.46
N ASP A 33 3.44 -2.90 -0.35
CA ASP A 33 4.09 -1.74 -0.97
C ASP A 33 3.47 -0.37 -0.59
N THR A 34 2.75 -0.31 0.53
CA THR A 34 2.05 0.88 1.02
C THR A 34 2.87 1.71 2.01
N CYS A 35 4.12 1.33 2.22
CA CYS A 35 5.02 1.98 3.15
C CYS A 35 5.59 3.28 2.57
N ASP A 36 5.64 4.36 3.36
CA ASP A 36 6.40 5.54 2.97
C ASP A 36 7.91 5.27 2.98
N SER A 37 8.69 6.22 2.42
CA SER A 37 10.14 6.03 2.23
C SER A 37 10.93 5.94 3.53
N VAL A 38 10.49 6.61 4.59
CA VAL A 38 11.18 6.62 5.88
C VAL A 38 10.96 5.29 6.60
N HIS A 39 9.70 4.86 6.69
CA HIS A 39 9.37 3.57 7.29
C HIS A 39 9.95 2.40 6.49
N ARG A 40 9.94 2.46 5.15
CA ARG A 40 10.53 1.40 4.31
C ARG A 40 12.03 1.24 4.64
N ARG A 41 12.76 2.35 4.74
CA ARG A 41 14.19 2.33 5.07
C ARG A 41 14.45 1.75 6.47
N ALA A 42 13.65 2.11 7.47
CA ALA A 42 13.79 1.58 8.82
C ALA A 42 13.54 0.05 8.87
N LEU A 43 12.51 -0.42 8.17
CA LEU A 43 12.19 -1.84 8.07
C LEU A 43 13.28 -2.63 7.32
N GLU A 44 13.78 -2.10 6.20
CA GLU A 44 14.85 -2.73 5.42
C GLU A 44 16.16 -2.80 6.21
N PHE A 45 16.48 -1.76 6.98
CA PHE A 45 17.63 -1.74 7.86
C PHE A 45 17.53 -2.83 8.94
N HIS A 46 16.41 -2.88 9.67
CA HIS A 46 16.17 -3.93 10.67
C HIS A 46 16.23 -5.33 10.05
N MET A 47 15.64 -5.53 8.86
CA MET A 47 15.68 -6.80 8.14
C MET A 47 17.10 -7.23 7.75
N GLY A 48 18.00 -6.28 7.51
CA GLY A 48 19.41 -6.53 7.25
C GLY A 48 20.19 -6.96 8.50
N GLU A 49 19.85 -6.40 9.66
CA GLU A 49 20.56 -6.64 10.92
C GLU A 49 20.02 -7.82 11.74
N CYS A 50 18.72 -8.12 11.65
CA CYS A 50 18.04 -9.09 12.48
C CYS A 50 17.58 -10.32 11.70
N GLY A 51 18.46 -11.33 11.63
CA GLY A 51 18.18 -12.63 10.99
C GLY A 51 16.90 -13.34 11.47
N PRO A 52 16.62 -13.41 12.79
CA PRO A 52 15.41 -14.05 13.30
C PRO A 52 14.11 -13.37 12.81
N CYS A 53 14.03 -12.05 12.94
CA CYS A 53 12.86 -11.28 12.50
C CYS A 53 12.71 -11.34 10.95
N ARG A 54 13.81 -11.41 10.18
CA ARG A 54 13.75 -11.70 8.72
C ARG A 54 13.16 -13.10 8.42
N GLY A 55 13.46 -14.08 9.26
CA GLY A 55 12.88 -15.43 9.18
C GLY A 55 11.37 -15.42 9.39
N GLU A 56 10.89 -14.74 10.43
CA GLU A 56 9.46 -14.56 10.71
C GLU A 56 8.73 -13.86 9.55
N TYR A 57 9.29 -12.78 9.02
CA TYR A 57 8.72 -12.11 7.83
C TYR A 57 8.63 -13.05 6.62
N SER A 58 9.63 -13.89 6.41
CA SER A 58 9.62 -14.88 5.33
C SER A 58 8.53 -15.93 5.54
N LEU A 59 8.34 -16.38 6.77
CA LEU A 59 7.27 -17.32 7.13
C LEU A 59 5.89 -16.70 6.88
N GLU A 60 5.67 -15.46 7.32
CA GLU A 60 4.44 -14.71 7.09
C GLU A 60 4.13 -14.62 5.58
N ARG A 61 5.12 -14.26 4.76
CA ARG A 61 4.99 -14.18 3.29
C ARG A 61 4.63 -15.54 2.68
N ASN A 62 5.26 -16.61 3.13
CA ASN A 62 4.99 -17.96 2.66
C ASN A 62 3.56 -18.40 3.02
N ILE A 63 3.11 -18.13 4.26
CA ILE A 63 1.74 -18.43 4.69
C ILE A 63 0.73 -17.63 3.86
N LYS A 64 0.94 -16.32 3.68
CA LYS A 64 0.07 -15.48 2.83
C LYS A 64 0.01 -15.98 1.40
N ALA A 65 1.13 -16.41 0.82
CA ALA A 65 1.16 -16.98 -0.53
C ALA A 65 0.37 -18.31 -0.61
N LEU A 66 0.54 -19.19 0.39
CA LEU A 66 -0.20 -20.45 0.47
C LEU A 66 -1.72 -20.22 0.59
N ILE A 67 -2.15 -19.28 1.44
CA ILE A 67 -3.56 -18.93 1.60
C ILE A 67 -4.11 -18.28 0.33
N GLY A 68 -3.38 -17.32 -0.25
CA GLY A 68 -3.76 -16.64 -1.48
C GLY A 68 -3.96 -17.59 -2.66
N GLY A 69 -3.17 -18.66 -2.75
CA GLY A 69 -3.36 -19.71 -3.77
C GLY A 69 -4.59 -20.60 -3.56
N ARG A 70 -5.17 -20.62 -2.35
CA ARG A 70 -6.38 -21.40 -2.02
C ARG A 70 -7.66 -20.56 -2.10
N CYS A 71 -7.55 -19.25 -1.86
CA CYS A 71 -8.65 -18.30 -1.94
C CYS A 71 -8.69 -17.64 -3.33
N GLY A 72 -9.11 -18.40 -4.35
CA GLY A 72 -9.08 -17.98 -5.75
C GLY A 72 -10.45 -18.00 -6.44
N GLU A 73 -11.51 -17.54 -5.78
CA GLU A 73 -12.76 -17.30 -6.52
C GLU A 73 -12.59 -16.07 -7.41
N THR A 74 -12.91 -16.22 -8.69
CA THR A 74 -12.93 -15.07 -9.59
C THR A 74 -14.17 -14.25 -9.26
N ALA A 75 -13.98 -12.99 -8.86
CA ALA A 75 -15.09 -12.08 -8.61
C ALA A 75 -16.01 -12.03 -9.84
N PRO A 76 -17.35 -12.13 -9.68
CA PRO A 76 -18.29 -12.09 -10.79
C PRO A 76 -18.16 -10.82 -11.63
N ASP A 77 -18.38 -10.93 -12.94
CA ASP A 77 -18.28 -9.79 -13.86
C ASP A 77 -19.23 -8.65 -13.50
N THR A 78 -20.41 -8.97 -12.98
CA THR A 78 -21.39 -7.99 -12.49
C THR A 78 -20.84 -7.11 -11.37
N LEU A 79 -20.01 -7.67 -10.48
CA LEU A 79 -19.35 -6.91 -9.42
C LEU A 79 -18.25 -6.01 -10.00
N ARG A 80 -17.47 -6.52 -10.95
CA ARG A 80 -16.43 -5.75 -11.64
C ARG A 80 -17.04 -4.55 -12.36
N GLU A 81 -18.11 -4.75 -13.11
CA GLU A 81 -18.86 -3.70 -13.80
C GLU A 81 -19.39 -2.65 -12.81
N SER A 82 -20.01 -3.11 -11.72
CA SER A 82 -20.53 -2.22 -10.67
C SER A 82 -19.43 -1.36 -10.04
N VAL A 83 -18.28 -1.94 -9.72
CA VAL A 83 -17.12 -1.22 -9.16
C VAL A 83 -16.58 -0.22 -10.17
N GLN A 84 -16.40 -0.61 -11.43
CA GLN A 84 -15.95 0.30 -12.49
C GLN A 84 -16.90 1.49 -12.69
N GLN A 85 -18.20 1.24 -12.67
CA GLN A 85 -19.20 2.29 -12.77
C GLN A 85 -19.12 3.27 -11.59
N ARG A 86 -19.00 2.76 -10.36
CA ARG A 86 -18.83 3.60 -9.17
C ARG A 86 -17.55 4.43 -9.20
N ILE A 87 -16.43 3.85 -9.65
CA ILE A 87 -15.17 4.58 -9.81
C ILE A 87 -15.35 5.72 -10.83
N ARG A 88 -15.97 5.45 -11.98
CA ARG A 88 -16.24 6.48 -13.00
C ARG A 88 -17.16 7.60 -12.50
N GLN A 89 -18.08 7.29 -11.59
CA GLN A 89 -18.94 8.30 -10.96
C GLN A 89 -18.18 9.18 -9.95
N MET A 90 -17.15 8.64 -9.30
CA MET A 90 -16.37 9.35 -8.29
C MET A 90 -15.17 10.11 -8.87
N VAL A 91 -14.68 9.72 -10.04
CA VAL A 91 -13.45 10.30 -10.63
C VAL A 91 -13.80 11.23 -11.78
N THR A 92 -13.49 12.51 -11.62
CA THR A 92 -13.48 13.49 -12.72
C THR A 92 -12.07 13.60 -13.28
N VAL A 93 -11.92 13.36 -14.58
CA VAL A 93 -10.64 13.52 -15.30
C VAL A 93 -10.73 14.78 -16.15
N GLU A 94 -9.86 15.74 -15.87
CA GLU A 94 -9.72 16.97 -16.64
C GLU A 94 -8.42 16.92 -17.45
N HIS A 95 -8.54 17.06 -18.77
CA HIS A 95 -7.40 17.21 -19.67
C HIS A 95 -7.30 18.67 -20.09
N THR A 96 -6.20 19.32 -19.72
CA THR A 96 -5.92 20.71 -20.07
C THR A 96 -4.72 20.75 -20.97
N GLU A 97 -4.90 21.26 -22.19
CA GLU A 97 -3.83 21.51 -23.13
C GLU A 97 -3.63 23.01 -23.29
N THR A 98 -2.43 23.51 -23.00
CA THR A 98 -2.07 24.91 -23.21
C THR A 98 -1.04 25.01 -24.32
N VAL A 99 -1.39 25.77 -25.36
CA VAL A 99 -0.48 26.10 -26.46
C VAL A 99 -0.16 27.59 -26.35
N VAL A 100 1.10 27.91 -26.15
CA VAL A 100 1.64 29.28 -26.17
C VAL A 100 2.46 29.42 -27.43
N SER A 101 2.19 30.44 -28.25
CA SER A 101 3.00 30.75 -29.43
C SER A 101 3.27 32.25 -29.50
N ASP A 102 4.52 32.60 -29.83
CA ASP A 102 5.04 33.97 -29.95
C ASP A 102 5.42 34.32 -31.40
N GLY A 103 5.05 33.46 -32.37
CA GLY A 103 5.36 33.63 -33.79
C GLY A 103 6.71 33.08 -34.24
N THR A 104 7.60 32.73 -33.31
CA THR A 104 8.91 32.09 -33.59
C THR A 104 9.05 30.71 -32.96
N ALA A 105 8.29 30.43 -31.90
CA ALA A 105 8.19 29.12 -31.27
C ALA A 105 6.74 28.78 -30.86
N TYR A 106 6.51 27.51 -30.54
CA TYR A 106 5.31 27.07 -29.85
C TYR A 106 5.69 26.18 -28.65
N PHE A 107 5.06 26.43 -27.51
CA PHE A 107 5.15 25.62 -26.30
C PHE A 107 3.81 24.94 -26.06
N ARG A 108 3.81 23.62 -25.97
CA ARG A 108 2.62 22.80 -25.70
C ARG A 108 2.79 22.13 -24.34
N SER A 109 1.93 22.45 -23.39
CA SER A 109 1.87 21.75 -22.10
C SER A 109 0.53 21.01 -21.99
N SER A 110 0.61 19.71 -21.71
CA SER A 110 -0.55 18.87 -21.45
C SER A 110 -0.56 18.47 -19.97
N SER A 111 -1.58 18.89 -19.23
CA SER A 111 -1.82 18.47 -17.86
C SER A 111 -3.07 17.60 -17.78
N THR A 112 -2.97 16.44 -17.14
CA THR A 112 -4.13 15.60 -16.81
C THR A 112 -4.33 15.63 -15.30
N THR A 113 -5.44 16.21 -14.86
CA THR A 113 -5.79 16.30 -13.43
C THR A 113 -6.92 15.31 -13.14
N MET A 114 -6.66 14.34 -12.26
CA MET A 114 -7.69 13.43 -11.75
C MET A 114 -8.18 13.94 -10.39
N ARG A 115 -9.48 14.22 -10.25
CA ARG A 115 -10.11 14.54 -8.96
C ARG A 115 -11.01 13.40 -8.53
N VAL A 116 -10.79 12.90 -7.30
CA VAL A 116 -11.63 11.85 -6.68
C VAL A 116 -12.59 12.54 -5.71
N GLN A 117 -13.89 12.46 -5.97
CA GLN A 117 -14.91 12.92 -5.03
C GLN A 117 -15.01 11.94 -3.85
N GLN A 118 -15.20 12.46 -2.64
CA GLN A 118 -15.47 11.63 -1.47
C GLN A 118 -16.80 10.89 -1.66
N ARG A 119 -16.89 9.66 -1.13
CA ARG A 119 -18.14 8.90 -1.11
C ARG A 119 -19.22 9.75 -0.40
N PRO A 120 -20.38 10.02 -1.02
CA PRO A 120 -21.48 10.64 -0.30
C PRO A 120 -21.88 9.75 0.89
N GLU A 121 -22.05 10.33 2.08
CA GLU A 121 -22.53 9.61 3.25
C GLU A 121 -23.88 8.93 2.93
N PRO A 122 -24.11 7.68 3.38
CA PRO A 122 -25.40 7.04 3.18
C PRO A 122 -26.50 7.88 3.87
N PRO A 123 -27.71 7.97 3.30
CA PRO A 123 -28.84 8.61 3.98
C PRO A 123 -29.14 7.86 5.28
N ALA A 124 -29.51 8.63 6.31
CA ALA A 124 -29.91 8.15 7.63
C ALA A 124 -31.12 7.22 7.59
#